data_AF-A0A7Y0SRR6-F1
#
_entry.id   AF-A0A7Y0SRR6-F1
#
_cell.length_a   1.000
_cell.length_b   1.000
_cell.length_c   1.000
_cell.angle_alpha   90.00
_cell.angle_beta   90.00
_cell.angle_gamma   90.00
#
_symmetry.space_group_name_H-M   'P 1'
#
loop_
_entity.id
_entity.type
_entity.pdbx_description
1 polymer ?
#
loop_
_entity_poly.entity_id
_entity_poly.type
_entity_poly.pdbx_seq_one_letter_code
_entity_poly.pdbx_strand_id
1 'polypeptide(L)'
;ALYFANGNGLDALLREQGHADLADRVVHQFEMALETWPEDKSLFAALQTKEGYRMVLAQYNKLEQLKYLIHEEVAIELGVVIGFNATDGD
;
A
#
# COMPACT_ATOMS: atom_id res chain seq x y z
N ALA A 1 2.53 2.11 13.88
CA ALA A 1 2.27 2.79 12.59
C ALA A 1 0.77 3.04 12.42
N LEU A 2 0.37 4.05 11.63
CA LEU A 2 -1.04 4.46 11.46
C LEU A 2 -1.96 3.31 11.02
N TYR A 3 -1.48 2.39 10.17
CA TYR A 3 -2.25 1.25 9.67
C TYR A 3 -2.59 0.19 10.72
N PHE A 4 -1.83 0.13 11.82
CA PHE A 4 -2.17 -0.73 12.97
C PHE A 4 -3.30 -0.14 13.82
N ALA A 5 -3.58 1.17 13.70
CA ALA A 5 -4.62 1.91 14.42
C ALA A 5 -4.78 1.48 15.91
N ASN A 6 -3.67 1.51 16.66
CA ASN A 6 -3.60 1.10 18.07
C ASN A 6 -4.07 -0.35 18.34
N GLY A 7 -3.83 -1.26 17.39
CA GLY A 7 -4.21 -2.67 17.50
C GLY A 7 -5.63 -2.98 17.03
N ASN A 8 -6.39 -1.98 16.57
CA ASN A 8 -7.75 -2.14 16.06
C ASN A 8 -7.86 -1.80 14.56
N GLY A 9 -6.72 -1.79 13.86
CA GLY A 9 -6.62 -1.43 12.45
C GLY A 9 -6.83 -2.61 11.51
N LEU A 10 -6.41 -2.40 10.26
CA LEU A 10 -6.60 -3.37 9.19
C LEU A 10 -5.94 -4.73 9.50
N ASP A 11 -4.76 -4.72 10.10
CA ASP A 11 -4.05 -5.94 10.53
C ASP A 11 -4.89 -6.79 11.48
N ALA A 12 -5.49 -6.17 12.51
CA ALA A 12 -6.30 -6.88 13.49
C ALA A 12 -7.56 -7.48 12.87
N LEU A 13 -8.25 -6.72 12.01
CA LEU A 13 -9.43 -7.20 11.29
C LEU A 13 -9.13 -8.43 10.43
N LEU A 14 -8.01 -8.42 9.69
CA LEU A 14 -7.59 -9.55 8.87
C LEU A 14 -7.27 -10.78 9.74
N ARG A 15 -6.57 -10.59 10.86
CA ARG A 15 -6.22 -11.70 11.76
C ARG A 15 -7.44 -12.30 12.45
N GLU A 16 -8.39 -11.49 12.90
CA GLU A 16 -9.64 -11.95 13.50
C GLU A 16 -10.49 -12.81 12.55
N GLN A 17 -10.39 -12.55 11.25
CA GLN A 17 -11.08 -13.32 10.21
C GLN A 17 -10.27 -14.51 9.67
N GLY A 18 -9.07 -14.76 10.23
CA GLY A 18 -8.23 -15.90 9.88
C GLY A 18 -7.27 -15.65 8.70
N HIS A 19 -7.13 -14.41 8.23
CA HIS A 19 -6.25 -14.02 7.12
C HIS A 19 -4.88 -13.54 7.60
N ALA A 20 -4.23 -14.27 8.51
CA ALA A 20 -2.95 -13.88 9.11
C ALA A 20 -1.84 -13.69 8.06
N ASP A 21 -1.75 -14.57 7.06
CA ASP A 21 -0.75 -14.48 5.98
C ASP A 21 -0.92 -13.20 5.15
N LEU A 22 -2.17 -12.78 4.89
CA LEU A 22 -2.46 -11.54 4.18
C LEU A 22 -2.10 -10.33 5.04
N ALA A 23 -2.40 -10.38 6.34
CA ALA A 23 -2.00 -9.34 7.29
C ALA A 23 -0.47 -9.16 7.31
N ASP A 24 0.28 -10.25 7.40
CA ASP A 24 1.75 -10.23 7.40
C ASP A 24 2.31 -9.63 6.10
N ARG A 25 1.73 -9.97 4.95
CA ARG A 25 2.11 -9.39 3.66
C ARG A 25 1.83 -7.89 3.61
N VAL A 26 0.69 -7.44 4.10
CA VAL A 26 0.32 -6.00 4.14
C VAL A 26 1.31 -5.23 5.01
N VAL A 27 1.59 -5.74 6.21
CA VAL A 27 2.57 -5.18 7.14
C VAL A 27 3.93 -5.05 6.47
N HIS A 28 4.41 -6.14 5.87
CA HIS A 28 5.71 -6.17 5.19
C HIS A 28 5.81 -5.15 4.04
N GLN A 29 4.75 -4.99 3.24
CA GLN A 29 4.74 -3.98 2.18
C GLN A 29 4.79 -2.54 2.73
N PHE A 30 4.06 -2.26 3.82
CA PHE A 30 4.15 -0.96 4.50
C PHE A 30 5.54 -0.70 5.07
N GLU A 31 6.14 -1.69 5.72
CA GLU A 31 7.49 -1.58 6.29
C GLU A 31 8.52 -1.32 5.19
N MET A 32 8.52 -2.09 4.11
CA MET A 32 9.42 -1.86 2.97
C MET A 32 9.25 -0.47 2.36
N ALA A 33 8.01 0.01 2.19
CA ALA A 33 7.75 1.33 1.64
C ALA A 33 8.29 2.45 2.54
N LEU A 34 8.17 2.29 3.87
CA LEU A 34 8.67 3.26 4.85
C LEU A 34 10.18 3.21 5.00
N GLU A 35 10.77 2.04 5.16
CA GLU A 35 12.23 1.84 5.35
C GLU A 35 13.04 2.38 4.18
N THR A 36 12.46 2.31 2.98
CA THR A 36 13.14 2.74 1.76
C THR A 36 12.64 4.08 1.24
N TRP A 37 11.78 4.77 2.00
CA TRP A 37 11.28 6.06 1.59
C TRP A 37 12.44 7.06 1.43
N PRO A 38 12.54 7.77 0.30
CA PRO A 38 13.64 8.67 0.05
C PRO A 38 13.59 9.87 1.01
N GLU A 39 14.73 10.19 1.63
CA GLU A 39 14.89 11.42 2.43
C GLU A 39 15.02 12.68 1.56
N ASP A 40 15.28 12.48 0.26
CA ASP A 40 15.42 13.56 -0.71
C ASP A 40 14.10 14.33 -0.87
N LYS A 41 14.14 15.64 -0.63
CA LYS A 41 12.92 16.44 -0.49
C LYS A 41 12.22 16.76 -1.81
N SER A 42 12.89 16.54 -2.95
CA SER A 42 12.37 16.94 -4.27
C SER A 42 12.38 15.80 -5.26
N LEU A 43 11.19 15.28 -5.54
CA LEU A 43 10.94 14.35 -6.65
C LEU A 43 11.45 14.94 -7.98
N PHE A 44 11.22 16.23 -8.23
CA PHE A 44 11.65 16.90 -9.45
C PHE A 44 13.18 16.86 -9.61
N ALA A 45 13.92 17.10 -8.53
CA ALA A 45 15.38 17.05 -8.55
C ALA A 45 15.90 15.62 -8.75
N ALA A 46 15.30 14.63 -8.07
CA ALA A 46 15.66 13.22 -8.22
C ALA A 46 15.51 12.74 -9.68
N LEU A 47 14.44 13.17 -10.36
CA LEU A 47 14.18 12.84 -11.75
C LEU A 47 15.20 13.42 -12.75
N GLN A 48 16.07 14.37 -12.35
CA GLN A 48 17.09 14.93 -13.24
C GLN A 48 18.30 14.00 -13.46
N THR A 49 18.40 12.90 -12.71
CA THR A 49 19.52 11.94 -12.81
C THR A 49 19.02 10.52 -13.09
N LYS A 50 19.87 9.68 -13.68
CA LYS A 50 19.53 8.28 -13.98
C LYS A 50 19.33 7.49 -12.69
N GLU A 51 20.16 7.72 -11.68
CA GLU A 51 20.13 7.07 -10.39
C GLU A 51 18.85 7.46 -9.62
N GLY A 52 18.54 8.76 -9.58
CA GLY A 52 17.33 9.26 -8.94
C GLY A 52 16.06 8.79 -9.65
N TYR A 53 16.05 8.73 -10.99
CA TYR A 53 14.93 8.13 -11.73
C TYR A 53 14.70 6.66 -11.36
N ARG A 54 15.77 5.86 -11.30
CA ARG A 54 15.69 4.44 -10.89
C ARG A 54 15.16 4.29 -9.46
N MET A 55 15.62 5.13 -8.54
CA MET A 55 15.12 5.17 -7.17
C MET A 55 13.61 5.48 -7.15
N VAL A 56 13.19 6.54 -7.83
CA VAL A 56 11.77 6.94 -7.91
C VAL A 56 10.90 5.82 -8.47
N LEU A 57 11.34 5.16 -9.54
CA LEU A 57 10.60 4.05 -10.15
C LEU A 57 10.46 2.87 -9.17
N ALA A 58 11.50 2.57 -8.39
CA ALA A 58 11.43 1.53 -7.36
C ALA A 58 10.43 1.88 -6.25
N GLN A 59 10.33 3.16 -5.85
CA GLN A 59 9.32 3.61 -4.89
C GLN A 59 7.91 3.56 -5.46
N TYR A 60 7.73 3.99 -6.70
CA TYR A 60 6.46 3.90 -7.41
C TYR A 60 5.94 2.46 -7.44
N ASN A 61 6.81 1.50 -7.79
CA ASN A 61 6.43 0.09 -7.84
C ASN A 61 5.98 -0.47 -6.48
N LYS A 62 6.60 -0.03 -5.37
CA LYS A 62 6.20 -0.42 -4.02
C LYS A 62 4.82 0.13 -3.66
N LEU A 63 4.54 1.37 -4.04
CA LEU A 63 3.22 1.97 -3.84
C LEU A 63 2.14 1.27 -4.67
N GLU A 64 2.44 0.91 -5.92
CA GLU A 64 1.53 0.13 -6.76
C GLU A 64 1.28 -1.27 -6.18
N GLN A 65 2.31 -1.94 -5.65
CA GLN A 65 2.16 -3.23 -4.99
C GLN A 65 1.29 -3.13 -3.74
N LEU A 66 1.50 -2.09 -2.92
CA LEU A 66 0.66 -1.83 -1.75
C LEU A 66 -0.80 -1.54 -2.15
N LYS A 67 -1.00 -0.72 -3.20
CA LYS A 67 -2.33 -0.42 -3.75
C LYS A 67 -3.05 -1.69 -4.19
N TYR A 68 -2.37 -2.55 -4.94
CA TYR A 68 -2.89 -3.83 -5.40
C TYR A 68 -3.27 -4.73 -4.22
N LEU A 69 -2.39 -4.89 -3.24
CA LEU A 69 -2.65 -5.75 -2.09
C LEU A 69 -3.89 -5.30 -1.29
N ILE A 70 -4.06 -3.99 -1.13
CA ILE A 70 -5.22 -3.43 -0.41
C ILE A 70 -6.51 -3.57 -1.25
N HIS A 71 -6.48 -3.26 -2.54
CA HIS A 71 -7.68 -3.28 -3.37
C HIS A 71 -8.09 -4.69 -3.78
N GLU A 72 -7.15 -5.50 -4.26
CA GLU A 72 -7.49 -6.75 -4.92
C GLU A 72 -7.51 -7.93 -3.93
N GLU A 73 -6.79 -7.86 -2.82
CA GLU A 73 -6.75 -8.99 -1.87
C GLU A 73 -7.52 -8.66 -0.60
N VAL A 74 -7.15 -7.59 0.08
CA VAL A 74 -7.80 -7.20 1.33
C VAL A 74 -9.29 -6.88 1.14
N ALA A 75 -9.65 -6.13 0.10
CA ALA A 75 -11.06 -5.79 -0.11
C ALA A 75 -11.91 -7.02 -0.41
N ILE A 76 -11.38 -7.99 -1.18
CA ILE A 76 -12.08 -9.25 -1.47
C ILE A 76 -12.31 -10.04 -0.19
N GLU A 77 -11.27 -10.25 0.61
CA GLU A 77 -11.36 -11.05 1.85
C GLU A 77 -12.27 -10.40 2.89
N LEU A 78 -12.28 -9.06 2.97
CA LEU A 78 -13.17 -8.32 3.87
C LEU A 78 -14.58 -8.09 3.29
N GLY A 79 -14.89 -8.61 2.10
CA GLY A 79 -16.19 -8.43 1.44
C GLY A 79 -16.52 -6.97 1.08
N VAL A 80 -15.49 -6.13 0.94
CA VAL A 80 -15.63 -4.72 0.55
C VAL A 80 -15.83 -4.64 -0.96
N VAL A 81 -16.99 -4.12 -1.39
CA VAL A 81 -17.26 -3.86 -2.80
C VAL A 81 -16.52 -2.60 -3.24
N ILE A 82 -15.51 -2.77 -4.09
CA ILE A 82 -14.83 -1.67 -4.77
C ILE A 82 -15.66 -1.30 -6.00
N GLY A 83 -16.23 -0.09 -6.05
CA GLY A 83 -16.88 0.42 -7.26
C GLY A 83 -18.31 0.96 -7.14
N PHE A 84 -18.74 1.49 -6.00
CA PHE A 84 -19.93 2.37 -5.97
C PHE A 84 -19.58 3.78 -6.51
N ASN A 85 -19.31 3.87 -7.82
CA ASN A 85 -19.40 5.04 -8.73
C ASN A 85 -18.41 4.94 -9.92
N ALA A 86 -18.64 4.02 -10.85
CA ALA A 86 -18.00 4.07 -12.17
C ALA A 86 -18.94 3.82 -13.37
N THR A 87 -20.23 3.56 -13.14
CA THR A 87 -21.16 3.22 -14.25
C THR A 87 -22.52 3.90 -14.20
N ASP A 88 -22.97 4.47 -13.07
CA ASP A 88 -24.23 5.23 -13.04
C ASP A 88 -23.93 6.73 -13.05
N GLY A 89 -23.55 7.19 -14.24
CA GLY A 89 -23.66 8.60 -14.58
C GLY A 89 -25.13 8.96 -14.77
N ASP A 90 -25.59 9.97 -14.03
CA ASP A 90 -26.28 11.10 -14.69
C ASP A 90 -25.31 11.72 -15.71
#